data_AF-A0A2V9LLW0-F1
#
_entry.id   AF-A0A2V9LLW0-F1
#
_cell.length_a   1.000
_cell.length_b   1.000
_cell.length_c   1.000
_cell.angle_alpha   90.00
_cell.angle_beta   90.00
_cell.angle_gamma   90.00
#
_symmetry.space_group_name_H-M   'P 1'
#
loop_
_entity.id
_entity.type
_entity.pdbx_description
1 polymer ?
#
loop_
_entity_poly.entity_id
_entity_poly.type
_entity_poly.pdbx_seq_one_letter_code
_entity_poly.pdbx_strand_id
1 'polypeptide(L)'
;MCGIIQGGISRHKRRQSTGIIDEVLRANETYAEDFTQGKLPVQPAKKLVVVASTDARLALSQILCMGDIHTIRNAGGIMTEVALRSFVISHYPRGTR
;
A
#
# COMPACT_ATOMS: atom_id res chain seq x y z
N MET A 1 -20.89 30.24 44.14
CA MET A 1 -20.46 28.98 43.48
C MET A 1 -19.62 29.35 42.27
N CYS A 2 -18.34 29.00 42.31
CA CYS A 2 -17.34 29.29 41.29
C CYS A 2 -17.56 28.35 40.08
N GLY A 3 -17.87 28.91 38.91
CA GLY A 3 -17.97 28.17 37.65
C GLY A 3 -16.68 28.33 36.86
N ILE A 4 -15.84 27.30 36.90
CA ILE A 4 -14.53 27.22 36.23
C ILE A 4 -14.75 26.67 34.79
N ILE A 5 -13.81 27.02 33.90
CA ILE A 5 -13.43 26.43 32.58
C ILE A 5 -14.28 26.73 31.34
N GLN A 6 -14.11 27.94 30.77
CA GLN A 6 -14.02 28.10 29.31
C GLN A 6 -12.54 28.15 28.91
N GLY A 7 -12.01 27.00 28.45
CA GLY A 7 -10.67 26.89 27.90
C GLY A 7 -10.75 26.15 26.57
N GLY A 8 -11.12 26.86 25.51
CA GLY A 8 -11.15 26.31 24.15
C GLY A 8 -9.75 25.90 23.70
N ILE A 9 -9.60 24.62 23.37
CA ILE A 9 -8.41 24.12 22.66
C ILE A 9 -8.44 24.77 21.28
N SER A 10 -7.71 25.88 21.14
CA SER A 10 -7.50 26.59 19.90
C SER A 10 -6.84 25.63 18.91
N ARG A 11 -7.66 25.03 18.03
CA ARG A 11 -7.17 24.29 16.87
C ARG A 11 -6.38 25.28 16.02
N HIS A 12 -5.06 25.23 16.13
CA HIS A 12 -4.18 25.90 15.18
C HIS A 12 -4.66 25.55 13.78
N LYS A 13 -5.18 26.56 13.10
CA LYS A 13 -5.65 26.53 11.73
C LYS A 13 -4.45 26.14 10.87
N ARG A 14 -4.26 24.83 10.63
CA ARG A 14 -3.29 24.31 9.65
C ARG A 14 -3.56 25.09 8.38
N ARG A 15 -2.60 25.92 8.01
CA ARG A 15 -2.55 26.62 6.73
C ARG A 15 -2.71 25.53 5.67
N GLN A 16 -3.83 25.53 4.95
CA GLN A 16 -4.17 24.55 3.93
C GLN A 16 -3.27 24.81 2.70
N SER A 17 -2.00 24.47 2.80
CA SER A 17 -1.22 24.06 1.64
C SER A 17 -1.67 22.64 1.35
N THR A 18 -2.30 22.39 0.21
CA THR A 18 -2.68 21.06 -0.22
C THR A 18 -1.46 20.14 -0.09
N GLY A 19 -1.51 19.21 0.86
CA GLY A 19 -0.36 18.37 1.16
C GLY A 19 -0.12 17.36 0.04
N ILE A 20 1.09 16.80 -0.03
CA ILE A 20 1.39 15.68 -0.94
C ILE A 20 0.39 14.52 -0.75
N ILE A 21 -0.09 14.31 0.49
CA ILE A 21 -1.15 13.32 0.77
C ILE A 21 -2.44 13.67 -0.01
N ASP A 22 -2.86 14.94 0.01
CA ASP A 22 -4.07 15.37 -0.71
C ASP A 22 -3.90 15.25 -2.23
N GLU A 23 -2.69 15.45 -2.75
CA GLU A 23 -2.36 15.22 -4.16
C GLU A 23 -2.47 13.75 -4.55
N VAL A 24 -1.91 12.84 -3.74
CA VAL A 24 -2.03 11.39 -3.97
C VAL A 24 -3.48 10.94 -3.91
N LEU A 25 -4.28 11.50 -2.99
CA LEU A 25 -5.71 11.19 -2.90
C LEU A 25 -6.47 11.61 -4.17
N ARG A 26 -6.21 12.79 -4.72
CA ARG A 26 -6.80 13.21 -6.01
C ARG A 26 -6.35 12.33 -7.17
N ALA A 27 -5.08 11.97 -7.23
CA ALA A 27 -4.59 11.05 -8.26
C ALA A 27 -5.26 9.65 -8.18
N ASN A 28 -5.57 9.20 -6.96
CA ASN A 28 -6.29 7.96 -6.75
C ASN A 28 -7.76 8.03 -7.22
N GLU A 29 -8.43 9.18 -7.08
CA GLU A 29 -9.80 9.38 -7.61
C GLU A 29 -9.83 9.13 -9.12
N THR A 30 -8.91 9.74 -9.88
CA THR A 30 -8.78 9.50 -11.32
C THR A 30 -8.44 8.04 -11.64
N TYR A 31 -7.51 7.41 -10.91
CA TYR A 31 -7.18 6.01 -11.10
C TYR A 31 -8.40 5.08 -10.89
N ALA A 32 -9.27 5.40 -9.93
CA ALA A 32 -10.42 4.58 -9.59
C ALA A 32 -11.52 4.60 -10.67
N GLU A 33 -11.62 5.69 -11.45
CA GLU A 33 -12.59 5.82 -12.55
C GLU A 33 -12.36 4.76 -13.65
N ASP A 34 -11.09 4.48 -13.97
CA ASP A 34 -10.70 3.55 -15.02
C ASP A 34 -10.34 2.13 -14.49
N PHE A 35 -10.47 1.89 -13.18
CA PHE A 35 -10.04 0.64 -12.58
C PHE A 35 -10.98 -0.53 -12.90
N THR A 36 -10.52 -1.45 -13.75
CA THR A 36 -11.31 -2.62 -14.21
C THR A 36 -10.90 -3.95 -13.58
N GLN A 37 -9.78 -3.99 -12.85
CA GLN A 37 -9.11 -5.22 -12.42
C GLN A 37 -9.58 -5.74 -11.04
N GLY A 38 -10.68 -5.21 -10.50
CA GLY A 38 -11.18 -5.55 -9.16
C GLY A 38 -11.71 -6.98 -8.99
N LYS A 39 -11.94 -7.71 -10.07
CA LYS A 39 -12.43 -9.10 -10.06
C LYS A 39 -11.33 -10.14 -10.28
N LEU A 40 -10.06 -9.73 -10.31
CA LEU A 40 -8.95 -10.68 -10.44
C LEU A 40 -8.93 -11.67 -9.27
N PRO A 41 -8.56 -12.94 -9.51
CA PRO A 41 -8.49 -13.94 -8.45
C PRO A 41 -7.40 -13.56 -7.45
N VAL A 42 -7.60 -13.96 -6.18
CA VAL A 42 -6.60 -13.78 -5.11
C VAL A 42 -5.35 -14.61 -5.36
N GLN A 43 -5.45 -15.69 -6.15
CA GLN A 43 -4.31 -16.53 -6.51
C GLN A 43 -3.54 -15.91 -7.69
N PRO A 44 -2.22 -15.78 -7.59
CA PRO A 44 -1.41 -15.15 -8.61
C PRO A 44 -1.29 -16.05 -9.84
N ALA A 45 -1.52 -15.50 -11.03
CA ALA A 45 -1.57 -16.24 -12.28
C ALA A 45 -0.28 -17.01 -12.58
N LYS A 46 0.89 -16.41 -12.26
CA LYS A 46 2.20 -17.02 -12.50
C LYS A 46 2.69 -17.91 -11.36
N LYS A 47 1.92 -18.06 -10.28
CA LYS A 47 2.32 -18.80 -9.08
C LYS A 47 3.69 -18.36 -8.55
N LEU A 48 3.97 -17.06 -8.60
CA LEU A 48 5.25 -16.48 -8.18
C LEU A 48 5.04 -15.46 -7.06
N VAL A 49 5.99 -15.43 -6.13
CA VAL A 49 6.10 -14.41 -5.09
C VAL A 49 7.46 -13.72 -5.18
N VAL A 50 7.46 -12.39 -5.14
CA VAL A 50 8.68 -11.56 -5.23
C VAL A 50 8.83 -10.74 -3.95
N VAL A 51 10.01 -10.86 -3.32
CA VAL A 51 10.44 -9.96 -2.24
C VAL A 51 11.35 -8.90 -2.85
N ALA A 52 10.98 -7.62 -2.73
CA ALA A 52 11.64 -6.52 -3.42
C ALA A 52 11.89 -5.31 -2.51
N SER A 53 12.83 -4.45 -2.91
CA SER A 53 13.11 -3.20 -2.19
C SER A 53 11.94 -2.21 -2.32
N THR A 54 11.70 -1.34 -1.33
CA THR A 54 10.79 -0.17 -1.42
C THR A 54 11.42 1.02 -2.16
N ASP A 55 12.51 0.81 -2.91
CA ASP A 55 13.12 1.85 -3.75
C ASP A 55 12.10 2.44 -4.75
N ALA A 56 11.97 3.77 -4.76
CA ALA A 56 11.01 4.50 -5.59
C ALA A 56 11.26 4.34 -7.10
N ARG A 57 12.47 3.96 -7.50
CA ARG A 57 12.83 3.68 -8.90
C ARG A 57 12.37 2.30 -9.36
N LEU A 58 12.03 1.40 -8.43
CA LEU A 58 11.58 0.06 -8.76
C LEU A 58 10.04 0.03 -8.90
N ALA A 59 9.59 0.07 -10.16
CA ALA A 59 8.18 0.00 -10.54
C ALA A 59 7.80 -1.41 -11.03
N LEU A 60 7.44 -2.30 -10.11
CA LEU A 60 7.09 -3.69 -10.45
C LEU A 60 5.89 -3.80 -11.40
N SER A 61 4.92 -2.88 -11.31
CA SER A 61 3.76 -2.83 -12.21
C SER A 61 4.11 -2.51 -13.66
N GLN A 62 5.30 -1.98 -13.94
CA GLN A 62 5.79 -1.78 -15.31
C GLN A 62 6.43 -3.05 -15.89
N ILE A 63 6.80 -4.01 -15.03
CA ILE A 63 7.48 -5.25 -15.40
C ILE A 63 6.49 -6.41 -15.45
N LEU A 64 5.46 -6.38 -14.61
CA LEU A 64 4.49 -7.46 -14.40
C LEU A 64 3.05 -6.92 -14.36
N CYS A 65 2.10 -7.72 -14.84
CA CYS A 65 0.69 -7.35 -14.84
C CYS A 65 0.05 -7.53 -13.45
N MET A 66 -1.03 -6.78 -13.18
CA MET A 66 -1.80 -6.97 -11.94
C MET A 66 -2.35 -8.40 -11.87
N GLY A 67 -2.22 -9.03 -10.70
CA GLY A 67 -2.65 -10.41 -10.47
C GLY A 67 -1.65 -11.48 -10.93
N ASP A 68 -0.53 -11.12 -11.57
CA ASP A 68 0.47 -12.11 -11.99
C ASP A 68 1.22 -12.73 -10.82
N ILE A 69 1.57 -11.91 -9.83
CA ILE A 69 2.46 -12.28 -8.72
C ILE A 69 1.97 -11.74 -7.39
N HIS A 70 2.39 -12.38 -6.30
CA HIS A 70 2.39 -11.72 -5.00
C HIS A 70 3.67 -10.89 -4.85
N THR A 71 3.54 -9.68 -4.32
CA THR A 71 4.66 -8.78 -4.07
C THR A 71 4.77 -8.48 -2.58
N ILE A 72 5.97 -8.62 -2.03
CA ILE A 72 6.34 -8.22 -0.66
C ILE A 72 7.42 -7.15 -0.79
N ARG A 73 7.23 -5.96 -0.21
CA ARG A 73 8.24 -4.87 -0.26
C ARG A 73 8.70 -4.43 1.12
N ASN A 74 10.01 -4.27 1.27
CA ASN A 74 10.64 -3.64 2.44
C ASN A 74 11.94 -2.92 2.03
N ALA A 75 12.58 -2.20 2.94
CA ALA A 75 13.88 -1.59 2.65
C ALA A 75 14.93 -2.68 2.37
N GLY A 76 15.47 -2.68 1.15
CA GLY A 76 16.52 -3.61 0.73
C GLY A 76 16.04 -4.97 0.21
N GLY A 77 14.75 -5.29 0.25
CA GLY A 77 14.23 -6.58 -0.23
C GLY A 77 14.71 -7.77 0.61
N ILE A 78 14.97 -7.54 1.89
CA ILE A 78 15.57 -8.51 2.80
C ILE A 78 14.50 -9.48 3.29
N MET A 79 14.82 -10.77 3.37
CA MET A 79 13.92 -11.77 3.93
C MET A 79 13.91 -11.69 5.46
N THR A 80 13.12 -10.76 6.00
CA THR A 80 12.87 -10.63 7.44
C THR A 80 11.75 -11.57 7.90
N GLU A 81 11.56 -11.76 9.20
CA GLU A 81 10.46 -12.59 9.75
C GLU A 81 9.07 -12.20 9.22
N VAL A 82 8.83 -10.88 9.07
CA VAL A 82 7.57 -10.38 8.50
C VAL A 82 7.43 -10.74 7.02
N ALA A 83 8.53 -10.68 6.27
CA ALA A 83 8.56 -11.10 4.87
C ALA A 83 8.40 -12.62 4.74
N LEU A 84 9.08 -13.39 5.59
CA LEU A 84 9.00 -14.85 5.62
C LEU A 84 7.58 -15.34 5.92
N ARG A 85 6.91 -14.77 6.94
CA ARG A 85 5.50 -15.08 7.23
C ARG A 85 4.62 -14.82 6.00
N SER A 86 4.82 -13.69 5.33
CA SER A 86 4.04 -13.30 4.16
C SER A 86 4.32 -14.22 2.97
N PHE A 87 5.58 -14.62 2.78
CA PHE A 87 6.01 -15.59 1.79
C PHE A 87 5.35 -16.96 2.02
N VAL A 88 5.38 -17.48 3.25
CA VAL A 88 4.76 -18.76 3.61
C VAL A 88 3.25 -18.75 3.33
N ILE A 89 2.54 -17.67 3.67
CA ILE A 89 1.10 -17.51 3.37
C ILE A 89 0.83 -17.44 1.85
N SER A 90 1.75 -16.86 1.09
CA SER A 90 1.70 -16.85 -0.37
C SER A 90 1.99 -18.23 -0.97
N HIS A 91 2.93 -18.98 -0.39
CA HIS A 91 3.42 -20.24 -0.92
C HIS A 91 2.45 -21.38 -0.67
N TYR A 92 2.14 -21.69 0.59
CA TYR A 92 1.37 -22.89 0.93
C TYR A 92 -0.14 -22.72 0.65
N PRO A 93 -0.86 -21.74 1.23
CA PRO A 93 -2.29 -21.56 0.95
C PRO A 93 -2.62 -21.19 -0.50
N ARG A 94 -1.74 -20.45 -1.19
CA ARG A 94 -2.05 -19.85 -2.51
C ARG A 94 -1.25 -20.46 -3.66
N GLY A 95 -0.41 -21.46 -3.38
CA GLY A 95 0.23 -22.30 -4.38
C GLY A 95 1.31 -21.61 -5.23
N THR A 96 1.95 -20.57 -4.71
CA THR A 96 3.17 -20.03 -5.35
C THR A 96 4.32 -21.03 -5.24
N ARG A 97 5.31 -20.96 -6.14
CA ARG A 97 6.42 -21.91 -6.26
C ARG A 97 7.75 -21.19 -6.25
#